data_AF-A0A6B0VNF0-F1
#
_entry.id   AF-A0A6B0VNF0-F1
#
_cell.length_a   1.000
_cell.length_b   1.000
_cell.length_c   1.000
_cell.angle_alpha   90.00
_cell.angle_beta   90.00
_cell.angle_gamma   90.00
#
_symmetry.space_group_name_H-M   'P 1'
#
loop_
_entity.id
_entity.type
_entity.pdbx_description
1 polymer ?
#
loop_
_entity_poly.entity_id
_entity_poly.type
_entity_poly.pdbx_seq_one_letter_code
_entity_poly.pdbx_strand_id
1 'polypeptide(L)' 'MVIPGYDPEDVDEVLETNFEAEDLENHLSDDELEAYRTGDESLVDLLDDDEIERVLEDEGKTANESD' A
#
# COMPACT_ATOMS: atom_id res chain seq x y z
N MET A 1 5.09 -10.69 -6.14
CA MET A 1 5.45 -10.65 -4.70
C MET A 1 4.60 -11.67 -3.95
N VAL A 2 5.03 -12.21 -2.80
CA VAL A 2 4.16 -13.04 -1.93
C VAL A 2 4.34 -12.55 -0.50
N ILE A 3 3.45 -11.66 -0.06
CA ILE A 3 3.44 -11.17 1.32
C ILE A 3 2.79 -12.25 2.18
N PRO A 4 3.48 -12.80 3.20
CA PRO A 4 2.95 -13.89 4.00
C PRO A 4 1.77 -13.42 4.86
N GLY A 5 0.55 -13.72 4.41
CA GLY A 5 -0.70 -13.42 5.13
C GLY A 5 -1.69 -12.55 4.37
N TYR A 6 -1.27 -11.95 3.26
CA TYR A 6 -2.12 -11.16 2.37
C TYR A 6 -1.94 -11.59 0.92
N ASP A 7 -3.04 -11.75 0.20
CA ASP A 7 -3.01 -11.91 -1.25
C ASP A 7 -2.76 -10.53 -1.90
N PRO A 8 -2.16 -10.47 -3.10
CA PRO A 8 -1.84 -9.19 -3.76
C PRO A 8 -3.07 -8.29 -3.95
N GLU A 9 -4.26 -8.86 -4.10
CA GLU A 9 -5.52 -8.10 -4.19
C GLU A 9 -5.91 -7.46 -2.84
N ASP A 10 -5.72 -8.15 -1.71
CA ASP A 10 -6.01 -7.60 -0.37
C ASP A 10 -5.00 -6.52 0.02
N VAL A 11 -3.72 -6.72 -0.31
CA VAL A 11 -2.68 -5.72 -0.04
C VAL A 11 -3.01 -4.41 -0.75
N ASP A 12 -3.40 -4.47 -2.02
CA ASP A 12 -3.75 -3.28 -2.81
C ASP A 12 -4.90 -2.51 -2.13
N GLU A 13 -5.99 -3.19 -1.76
CA GLU A 13 -7.14 -2.56 -1.11
C GLU A 13 -6.78 -1.89 0.24
N VAL A 14 -5.89 -2.52 1.02
CA VAL A 14 -5.40 -1.98 2.29
C VAL A 14 -4.52 -0.76 2.05
N LEU A 15 -3.63 -0.82 1.06
CA LEU A 15 -2.78 0.31 0.68
C LEU A 15 -3.64 1.47 0.21
N GLU A 16 -4.62 1.25 -0.67
CA GLU A 16 -5.55 2.30 -1.13
C GLU A 16 -6.34 2.96 0.02
N THR A 17 -6.63 2.18 1.07
CA THR A 17 -7.35 2.67 2.25
C THR A 17 -6.46 3.48 3.19
N ASN A 18 -5.18 3.12 3.31
CA ASN A 18 -4.23 3.77 4.22
C ASN A 18 -3.44 4.91 3.58
N PHE A 19 -3.20 4.85 2.27
CA PHE A 19 -2.53 5.91 1.52
C PHE A 19 -3.53 6.99 1.14
N GLU A 20 -3.40 8.17 1.74
CA GLU A 20 -4.07 9.36 1.21
C GLU A 20 -3.38 9.82 -0.08
N ALA A 21 -4.10 10.61 -0.89
CA ALA A 21 -3.56 11.13 -2.15
C ALA A 21 -2.23 11.88 -1.95
N GLU A 22 -2.06 12.53 -0.80
CA GLU A 22 -0.84 13.24 -0.41
C GLU A 22 0.31 12.30 -0.04
N ASP A 23 0.04 11.15 0.58
CA ASP A 23 1.07 10.14 0.86
C ASP A 23 1.56 9.49 -0.44
N LEU A 24 0.64 9.22 -1.37
CA LEU A 24 1.01 8.71 -2.70
C LEU A 24 1.96 9.66 -3.43
N GLU A 25 1.74 10.97 -3.35
CA GLU A 25 2.64 11.96 -3.97
C GLU A 25 4.03 12.04 -3.30
N ASN A 26 4.17 11.54 -2.07
CA ASN A 26 5.45 11.48 -1.37
C ASN A 26 6.20 10.16 -1.60
N HIS A 27 5.46 9.07 -1.85
CA HIS A 27 6.01 7.73 -2.03
C HIS A 27 6.22 7.36 -3.50
N LEU A 28 5.34 7.84 -4.38
CA LEU A 28 5.39 7.58 -5.82
C LEU A 28 5.87 8.81 -6.59
N SER A 29 6.54 8.57 -7.71
CA SER A 29 6.86 9.60 -8.69
C SER A 29 5.61 10.01 -9.49
N ASP A 30 5.61 11.19 -10.11
CA ASP A 30 4.50 11.66 -10.96
C ASP A 30 4.06 10.61 -12.02
N ASP A 31 5.02 9.91 -12.65
CA ASP A 31 4.73 8.87 -13.66
C ASP A 31 4.02 7.63 -13.04
N GLU A 32 4.46 7.18 -11.86
CA GLU A 32 3.90 6.03 -11.14
C GLU A 32 2.49 6.35 -10.62
N LEU A 33 2.31 7.58 -10.15
CA LEU A 33 1.04 8.08 -9.67
C LEU A 33 0.02 8.23 -10.82
N GLU A 34 0.48 8.61 -12.01
CA GLU A 34 -0.33 8.59 -13.22
C GLU A 34 -0.72 7.15 -13.58
N ALA A 35 0.23 6.20 -13.59
CA ALA A 35 -0.02 4.78 -13.88
C ALA A 35 -1.09 4.19 -12.94
N TYR A 36 -0.96 4.46 -11.64
CA TYR A 36 -1.96 4.10 -10.61
C TYR A 36 -3.33 4.71 -10.89
N ARG A 37 -3.40 6.02 -11.18
CA ARG A 37 -4.67 6.70 -11.48
C ARG A 37 -5.36 6.19 -12.73
N THR A 38 -4.59 5.72 -13.72
CA THR A 38 -5.12 5.07 -14.92
C THR A 38 -5.52 3.61 -14.71
N GLY A 39 -5.12 2.99 -13.58
CA GLY A 39 -5.30 1.58 -13.30
C GLY A 39 -4.41 0.68 -14.17
N ASP A 40 -3.28 1.19 -14.64
CA ASP A 40 -2.29 0.42 -15.42
C ASP A 40 -1.39 -0.40 -14.48
N GLU A 41 -1.05 0.18 -13.32
CA GLU A 41 -0.26 -0.45 -12.25
C GLU A 41 -0.97 -0.27 -10.89
N SER A 42 -0.90 -1.30 -10.04
CA SER A 42 -1.45 -1.30 -8.67
C SER A 42 -0.40 -0.81 -7.68
N LEU A 43 -0.82 -0.35 -6.48
CA LEU A 43 0.11 0.12 -5.44
C LEU A 43 1.10 -0.97 -5.04
N VAL A 44 0.69 -2.24 -5.07
CA VAL A 44 1.57 -3.40 -4.80
C VAL A 44 2.65 -3.64 -5.84
N ASP A 45 2.48 -3.14 -7.06
CA ASP A 45 3.48 -3.21 -8.13
C ASP A 45 4.39 -1.98 -8.14
N LEU A 46 3.89 -0.84 -7.63
CA LEU A 46 4.61 0.44 -7.58
C LEU A 46 5.43 0.63 -6.30
N LEU A 47 4.97 0.11 -5.16
CA LEU A 47 5.65 0.21 -3.87
C LEU A 47 6.58 -1.00 -3.65
N ASP A 48 7.69 -0.77 -2.96
CA ASP A 48 8.60 -1.83 -2.54
C ASP A 48 8.02 -2.65 -1.36
N ASP A 49 8.45 -3.92 -1.25
CA ASP A 49 8.04 -4.84 -0.17
C ASP A 49 8.17 -4.20 1.24
N ASP A 50 9.26 -3.47 1.49
CA ASP A 50 9.53 -2.80 2.78
C ASP A 50 8.52 -1.68 3.10
N GLU A 51 8.05 -0.94 2.09
CA GLU A 51 7.08 0.14 2.27
C GLU A 51 5.69 -0.43 2.54
N ILE A 52 5.32 -1.45 1.78
CA ILE A 52 4.07 -2.18 1.95
C ILE A 52 4.00 -2.82 3.33
N GLU A 53 5.06 -3.52 3.76
CA GLU A 53 5.12 -4.15 5.09
C GLU A 53 4.93 -3.11 6.21
N ARG A 54 5.47 -1.90 6.04
CA ARG A 54 5.34 -0.83 7.03
C ARG A 54 3.90 -0.34 7.19
N VAL A 55 3.16 -0.21 6.09
CA VAL A 55 1.76 0.21 6.13
C VAL A 55 0.87 -0.91 6.69
N LEU A 56 1.11 -2.15 6.28
CA LEU A 56 0.40 -3.32 6.82
C LEU A 56 0.67 -3.52 8.32
N GLU A 57 1.90 -3.27 8.79
CA GLU A 57 2.23 -3.36 10.22
C GLU A 57 1.50 -2.27 11.04
N ASP A 58 1.32 -1.08 10.47
CA ASP A 58 0.58 0.01 11.14
C ASP A 58 -0.92 -0.32 11.25
N GLU A 59 -1.53 -0.88 10.20
CA GLU A 59 -2.91 -1.41 10.23
C GLU A 59 -3.06 -2.47 11.34
N GLY A 60 -2.17 -3.47 11.35
CA GLY A 60 -2.17 -4.55 12.32
C GLY A 60 -1.95 -4.10 13.77
N LYS A 61 -1.23 -3.00 13.99
CA LYS A 61 -1.03 -2.39 15.32
C LYS A 61 -2.30 -1.77 15.88
N THR A 62 -3.15 -1.16 15.04
CA THR A 62 -4.42 -0.58 15.52
C THR A 62 -5.41 -1.62 16.07
N ALA A 63 -5.30 -2.87 15.62
CA ALA A 63 -6.17 -3.96 16.06
C ALA A 63 -5.75 -4.60 17.39
N ASN A 64 -4.54 -4.33 17.93
CA ASN A 64 -3.98 -5.10 19.05
C ASN A 64 -3.52 -4.28 20.28
N GLU A 65 -3.89 -3.00 20.40
CA GLU A 65 -3.70 -2.18 21.62
C GLU A 65 -5.02 -1.87 22.35
N SER A 66 -5.73 -2.94 22.72
CA SER A 66 -6.72 -2.90 23.81
C SER A 66 -6.39 -4.00 24.81
N ASP A 67 -5.40 -3.76 25.67
CA ASP A 67 -5.17 -4.51 26.92
C ASP A 67 -5.63 -3.66 28.12
#